data_AF-A0A1Y6EXP6-F1
#
_entry.id   AF-A0A1Y6EXP6-F1
#
_cell.length_a   1.000
_cell.length_b   1.000
_cell.length_c   1.000
_cell.angle_alpha   90.00
_cell.angle_beta   90.00
_cell.angle_gamma   90.00
#
_symmetry.space_group_name_H-M   'P 1'
#
loop_
_entity.id
_entity.type
_entity.pdbx_description
1 polymer ?
#
loop_
_entity_poly.entity_id
_entity_poly.type
_entity_poly.pdbx_seq_one_letter_code
_entity_poly.pdbx_strand_id
1 'polypeptide(L)' 'MSEFRVVDMRRSEANELHQSAKSPEEAARLALGMDLTRAGVPRNLVCRVYWSDQPGSTNMVRLYQRATDRQRQRH' A
#
# COMPACT_ATOMS: atom_id res chain seq x y z
N MET A 1 10.76 -2.03 -13.81
CA MET A 1 9.63 -2.19 -12.88
C MET A 1 10.12 -3.06 -11.76
N SER A 2 9.76 -2.75 -10.52
CA SER A 2 10.17 -3.51 -9.35
C SER A 2 9.02 -4.39 -8.88
N GLU A 3 9.34 -5.51 -8.26
CA GLU A 3 8.35 -6.35 -7.61
C GLU A 3 8.07 -5.82 -6.20
N PHE A 4 6.79 -5.59 -5.92
CA PHE A 4 6.31 -5.07 -4.66
C PHE A 4 5.37 -6.08 -4.02
N ARG A 5 5.61 -6.36 -2.74
CA ARG A 5 4.70 -7.13 -1.89
C ARG A 5 3.84 -6.18 -1.07
N VAL A 6 2.54 -6.16 -1.36
CA VAL A 6 1.53 -5.34 -0.68
C VAL A 6 0.82 -6.20 0.36
N VAL A 7 0.86 -5.79 1.62
CA VAL A 7 0.17 -6.45 2.74
C VAL A 7 -1.00 -5.58 3.18
N ASP A 8 -2.23 -6.07 2.99
CA ASP A 8 -3.45 -5.37 3.41
C ASP A 8 -3.60 -5.43 4.94
N MET A 9 -3.60 -4.27 5.59
CA MET A 9 -3.68 -4.12 7.05
C MET A 9 -5.11 -3.87 7.55
N ARG A 10 -6.10 -3.80 6.65
CA ARG A 10 -7.50 -3.54 7.02
C ARG A 10 -8.25 -4.80 7.44
N ARG A 11 -7.71 -5.97 7.09
CA ARG A 11 -8.27 -7.27 7.43
C ARG A 11 -7.52 -7.83 8.64
N SER A 12 -8.22 -8.63 9.45
CA SER A 12 -7.59 -9.33 10.59
C SER A 12 -6.59 -10.39 10.12
N GLU A 13 -6.80 -10.95 8.94
CA GLU A 13 -5.87 -11.86 8.28
C GLU A 13 -5.00 -11.10 7.28
N ALA A 14 -3.70 -11.31 7.36
CA ALA A 14 -2.74 -10.70 6.46
C ALA A 14 -2.93 -11.25 5.04
N ASN A 15 -3.44 -10.42 4.13
CA ASN A 15 -3.52 -10.75 2.71
C ASN A 15 -2.32 -10.13 1.98
N GLU A 16 -1.43 -10.97 1.46
CA GLU A 16 -0.24 -10.54 0.72
C GLU A 16 -0.51 -10.62 -0.79
N LEU A 17 -0.29 -9.51 -1.49
CA LEU A 17 -0.51 -9.36 -2.93
C LEU A 17 0.80 -8.91 -3.57
N HIS A 18 1.27 -9.64 -4.58
CA HIS A 18 2.50 -9.27 -5.31
C HIS A 18 2.13 -8.53 -6.59
N GLN A 19 2.76 -7.38 -6.81
CA GLN A 19 2.52 -6.52 -7.97
C GLN A 19 3.83 -6.01 -8.56
N SER A 20 3.92 -6.04 -9.90
CA SER A 20 4.99 -5.36 -10.63
C SER A 20 4.54 -3.93 -10.93
N ALA A 21 5.29 -2.95 -10.44
CA ALA A 21 4.95 -1.53 -10.59
C ALA A 21 6.19 -0.64 -10.72
N LYS A 22 5.99 0.66 -10.91
CA LYS A 22 7.06 1.66 -10.92
C LYS A 22 7.24 2.33 -9.55
N SER A 23 6.28 2.19 -8.65
CA SER A 23 6.34 2.73 -7.29
C SER A 23 5.50 1.93 -6.30
N PRO A 24 5.78 2.03 -4.98
CA PRO A 24 4.95 1.43 -3.94
C PRO A 24 3.47 1.87 -4.00
N GLU A 25 3.22 3.13 -4.31
CA GLU A 25 1.87 3.70 -4.44
C GLU A 25 1.11 3.07 -5.62
N GLU A 26 1.78 2.90 -6.76
CA GLU A 26 1.19 2.25 -7.92
C GLU A 26 0.91 0.77 -7.64
N ALA A 27 1.83 0.07 -6.95
CA ALA A 27 1.61 -1.31 -6.53
C ALA A 27 0.37 -1.45 -5.64
N ALA A 28 0.19 -0.56 -4.66
CA ALA A 28 -0.98 -0.57 -3.80
C ALA A 28 -2.27 -0.23 -4.54
N ARG A 29 -2.22 0.69 -5.51
CA ARG A 29 -3.35 1.01 -6.38
C ARG A 29 -3.76 -0.20 -7.23
N LEU A 30 -2.80 -0.93 -7.80
CA LEU A 30 -3.06 -2.15 -8.57
C LEU A 30 -3.59 -3.30 -7.69
N ALA A 31 -3.05 -3.46 -6.48
CA ALA A 31 -3.44 -4.51 -5.56
C ALA A 31 -4.81 -4.29 -4.91
N LEU A 32 -5.11 -3.05 -4.51
CA LEU A 32 -6.27 -2.73 -3.66
C LEU A 32 -7.30 -1.83 -4.34
N GLY A 33 -7.01 -1.27 -5.52
CA GLY A 33 -7.87 -0.33 -6.23
C GLY A 33 -8.00 1.03 -5.54
N MET A 34 -7.00 1.44 -4.74
CA MET A 34 -7.07 2.66 -3.91
C MET A 34 -5.86 3.57 -4.14
N ASP A 35 -6.12 4.87 -4.21
CA ASP A 35 -5.07 5.89 -4.19
C ASP A 35 -4.67 6.18 -2.73
N LEU A 36 -3.49 5.70 -2.35
CA LEU A 36 -2.96 5.82 -0.99
C LEU A 36 -1.72 6.71 -0.95
N THR A 37 -1.44 7.29 0.21
CA THR A 37 -0.33 8.24 0.41
C THR A 37 0.61 7.77 1.51
N ARG A 38 1.91 8.10 1.42
CA ARG A 38 2.88 7.85 2.51
C ARG A 38 2.68 8.75 3.72
N ALA A 39 2.07 9.93 3.51
CA ALA A 39 1.70 10.85 4.57
C ALA A 39 0.30 10.51 5.08
N GLY A 40 0.18 10.19 6.37
CA GLY A 40 -1.11 9.90 6.99
C GLY A 40 -0.99 9.64 8.49
N VAL A 41 -2.15 9.53 9.14
CA VAL A 41 -2.24 9.20 10.56
C VAL A 41 -2.39 7.69 10.75
N PRO A 42 -1.86 7.10 11.85
CA PRO A 42 -1.93 5.65 12.09
C PRO A 42 -3.32 5.03 11.94
N ARG A 43 -4.38 5.75 12.33
CA ARG A 43 -5.78 5.29 12.19
C ARG A 43 -6.21 5.04 10.74
N ASN A 44 -5.56 5.67 9.77
CA ASN A 44 -5.88 5.52 8.35
C ASN A 44 -4.91 4.56 7.64
N LEU A 45 -4.12 3.77 8.38
CA LEU A 45 -3.22 2.79 7.76
C LEU A 45 -4.02 1.78 6.96
N VAL A 46 -3.69 1.63 5.67
CA VAL A 46 -4.37 0.69 4.77
C VAL A 46 -3.48 -0.49 4.45
N CYS A 47 -2.24 -0.26 4.06
CA CYS A 47 -1.34 -1.34 3.69
C CYS A 47 0.13 -1.03 3.99
N ARG A 48 0.93 -2.08 4.02
CA ARG A 48 2.39 -2.00 4.01
C ARG A 48 2.88 -2.51 2.67
N VAL A 49 3.83 -1.82 2.05
CA VAL A 49 4.41 -2.23 0.78
C VAL A 49 5.89 -2.48 0.99
N TYR A 50 6.32 -3.69 0.64
CA TYR A 50 7.68 -4.17 0.75
C TYR A 50 8.28 -4.33 -0.65
N TRP A 51 9.56 -4.04 -0.79
CA TRP A 51 10.33 -4.37 -2.00
C TRP A 51 11.80 -4.52 -1.65
N SER A 52 12.58 -5.13 -2.54
CA SER A 52 14.02 -5.31 -2.36
C SER A 52 14.74 -4.73 -3.57
N ASP A 53 15.54 -3.68 -3.34
CA ASP A 53 16.37 -3.10 -4.41
C ASP A 53 17.72 -3.84 -4.56
N GLN A 54 18.15 -4.55 -3.51
CA GLN A 54 19.36 -5.37 -3.49
C GLN A 54 19.11 -6.66 -2.70
N PRO A 55 19.80 -7.77 -3.03
CA PRO A 55 19.75 -8.99 -2.22
C PRO A 55 20.13 -8.69 -0.76
N GLY A 56 19.25 -9.03 0.18
CA GLY A 56 19.48 -8.81 1.62
C GLY A 56 19.02 -7.45 2.16
N SER A 57 18.49 -6.54 1.32
CA SER A 57 17.87 -5.29 1.78
C SER A 57 16.38 -5.28 1.42
N THR A 58 15.52 -5.19 2.43
CA THR A 58 14.07 -5.06 2.26
C THR A 58 13.61 -3.69 2.71
N ASN A 59 13.17 -2.89 1.75
CA ASN A 59 12.52 -1.62 1.98
C ASN A 59 11.05 -1.83 2.31
N MET A 60 10.50 -0.93 3.13
CA MET A 60 9.09 -0.95 3.49
C MET A 60 8.53 0.45 3.66
N VAL A 61 7.36 0.69 3.10
CA VAL A 61 6.56 1.91 3.36
C VAL A 61 5.17 1.57 3.84
N ARG A 62 4.62 2.45 4.66
CA ARG A 62 3.22 2.44 5.06
C ARG A 62 2.44 3.38 4.15
N LEU A 63 1.31 2.90 3.66
CA LEU A 63 0.40 3.69 2.86
C LEU A 63 -0.93 3.86 3.60
N TYR A 64 -1.39 5.10 3.59
CA TYR A 64 -2.53 5.57 4.36
C TYR A 64 -3.62 6.06 3.42
N GLN A 65 -4.86 5.92 3.84
CA GLN A 65 -5.96 6.57 3.16
C GLN A 65 -5.90 8.08 3.42
N ARG A 66 -6.00 8.86 2.34
CA ARG A 66 -6.01 10.32 2.41
C ARG A 66 -7.25 10.79 3.17
N ALA A 67 -7.10 11.75 4.09
CA ALA A 67 -8.21 12.23 4.91
C ALA A 67 -9.39 12.77 4.09
N THR A 68 -9.12 13.35 2.91
CA THR A 68 -10.11 13.88 1.99
C THR A 68 -10.89 12.80 1.21
N ASP A 69 -10.41 11.56 1.17
CA ASP A 69 -11.00 10.48 0.38
C ASP A 69 -12.23 9.84 1.05
N ARG A 70 -12.45 10.11 2.35
CA ARG A 70 -13.63 9.64 3.09
C ARG A 70 -14.97 10.08 2.50
N GLN A 71 -14.98 11.07 1.60
CA GLN A 71 -16.19 11.66 1.04
C GLN A 71 -16.69 10.98 -0.24
N ARG A 72 -15.91 10.10 -0.88
CA ARG A 72 -16.29 9.49 -2.18
C ARG A 72 -16.89 8.08 -2.13
N GLN A 73 -16.92 7.43 -0.97
CA GLN A 73 -17.48 6.07 -0.82
C GLN A 73 -18.93 6.04 -0.30
N ARG A 74 -19.60 7.21 -0.24
CA ARG A 74 -21.04 7.31 0.03
C ARG A 74 -21.73 7.89 -1.20
N HIS A 75 -21.92 7.09 -2.22
CA HIS A 75 -22.83 7.40 -3.32
C HIS A 75 -23.47 6.13 -3.84
#